data_AF-F9XRI7-F1
#
_entry.id   AF-F9XRI7-F1
#
_cell.length_a   1.000
_cell.length_b   1.000
_cell.length_c   1.000
_cell.angle_alpha   90.00
_cell.angle_beta   90.00
_cell.angle_gamma   90.00
#
_symmetry.space_group_name_H-M   'P 1'
#
loop_
_entity.id
_entity.type
_entity.pdbx_description
1 polymer ?
#
loop_
_entity_poly.entity_id
_entity_poly.type
_entity_poly.pdbx_seq_one_letter_code
_entity_poly.pdbx_strand_id
1 'polypeptide(L)' 'IPSVDLLLTLDILPDSKTYVHRVGRTARAGKSGVAISVVTQYDIEIYQRIEKALGKGLEQHPTE' A
#
# COMPACT_ATOMS: atom_id res chain seq x y z
N ILE A 1 10.66 5.06 -14.76
CA ILE A 1 10.53 3.67 -14.24
C ILE A 1 9.59 2.91 -15.17
N PRO A 2 10.06 1.82 -15.81
CA PRO A 2 9.25 0.95 -16.68
C PRO A 2 8.12 0.27 -15.87
N SER A 3 7.28 -0.55 -16.51
CA SER A 3 6.14 -1.25 -15.89
C SER A 3 6.52 -1.86 -14.53
N VAL A 4 5.79 -1.51 -13.46
CA VAL A 4 5.98 -2.09 -12.12
C VAL A 4 4.70 -2.82 -11.76
N ASP A 5 4.76 -4.14 -11.77
CA ASP A 5 3.57 -4.97 -11.54
C ASP A 5 3.37 -5.25 -10.03
N LEU A 6 4.45 -5.18 -9.25
CA LEU A 6 4.45 -5.39 -7.80
C LEU A 6 5.26 -4.30 -7.09
N LEU A 7 4.66 -3.69 -6.07
CA LEU A 7 5.35 -2.87 -5.08
C LEU A 7 5.32 -3.56 -3.72
N LEU A 8 6.49 -3.92 -3.20
CA LEU A 8 6.65 -4.40 -1.83
C LEU A 8 7.20 -3.26 -0.96
N THR A 9 6.49 -2.90 0.09
CA THR A 9 6.91 -1.88 1.06
C THR A 9 7.22 -2.58 2.38
N LEU A 10 8.48 -2.51 2.84
CA LEU A 10 8.92 -3.17 4.08
C LEU A 10 8.62 -2.33 5.32
N ASP A 11 8.72 -1.00 5.19
CA ASP A 11 8.42 -0.05 6.27
C ASP A 11 7.30 0.89 5.81
N ILE A 12 6.28 1.03 6.63
CA ILE A 12 5.13 1.88 6.29
C ILE A 12 5.55 3.36 6.33
N LEU A 13 5.10 4.13 5.35
CA LEU A 13 5.37 5.57 5.31
C LEU A 13 4.41 6.31 6.26
N PRO A 14 4.89 7.24 7.10
CA PRO A 14 4.05 7.93 8.09
C PRO A 14 3.00 8.87 7.45
N ASP A 15 3.24 9.31 6.21
CA ASP A 15 2.30 10.14 5.47
C ASP A 15 1.43 9.31 4.52
N SER A 16 0.14 9.22 4.85
CA SER A 16 -0.86 8.46 4.08
C SER A 16 -1.01 8.96 2.64
N LYS A 17 -0.88 10.28 2.40
CA LYS A 17 -0.97 10.84 1.05
C LYS A 17 0.18 10.34 0.19
N THR A 18 1.40 10.40 0.70
CA THR A 18 2.61 9.88 0.03
C THR A 18 2.50 8.37 -0.20
N TYR A 19 1.98 7.61 0.77
CA TYR A 19 1.72 6.19 0.61
C TYR A 19 0.80 5.89 -0.58
N VAL A 20 -0.35 6.59 -0.67
CA VAL A 20 -1.31 6.43 -1.79
C VAL A 20 -0.68 6.74 -3.15
N HIS A 21 0.12 7.81 -3.24
CA HIS A 21 0.85 8.14 -4.48
C HIS A 21 1.87 7.08 -4.87
N ARG A 22 2.51 6.43 -3.88
CA ARG A 22 3.52 5.39 -4.09
C ARG A 22 2.88 4.09 -4.59
N VAL A 23 1.81 3.62 -3.95
CA VAL A 23 1.11 2.40 -4.38
C VAL A 23 0.45 2.56 -5.74
N GLY A 24 -0.04 3.78 -6.05
CA GLY A 24 -0.59 4.14 -7.36
C GLY A 24 0.43 4.10 -8.52
N ARG A 25 1.72 3.85 -8.25
CA ARG A 25 2.74 3.66 -9.31
C ARG A 25 2.58 2.34 -10.07
N THR A 26 1.84 1.37 -9.50
CA THR A 26 1.66 0.01 -10.02
C THR A 26 0.47 -0.13 -10.99
N ALA A 27 -0.56 0.72 -10.87
CA ALA A 27 -1.71 0.73 -11.77
C ALA A 27 -1.48 1.71 -12.94
N ARG A 28 -1.47 1.21 -14.19
CA ARG A 28 -1.33 2.04 -15.41
C ARG A 28 -2.19 1.50 -16.56
N ALA A 29 -2.72 2.38 -17.41
CA ALA A 29 -3.34 2.10 -18.71
C ALA A 29 -4.03 0.72 -18.85
N GLY A 30 -5.04 0.47 -18.02
CA GLY A 30 -5.86 -0.76 -18.08
C GLY A 30 -5.24 -2.01 -17.42
N LYS A 31 -4.05 -1.90 -16.83
CA LYS A 31 -3.41 -2.97 -16.04
C LYS A 31 -3.56 -2.72 -14.55
N SER A 32 -3.97 -3.76 -13.82
CA SER A 32 -3.89 -3.82 -12.37
C SER A 32 -2.47 -4.17 -11.93
N GLY A 33 -2.01 -3.54 -10.86
CA GLY A 33 -0.77 -3.90 -10.17
C GLY A 33 -1.07 -4.24 -8.71
N VAL A 34 -0.13 -4.92 -8.05
CA VAL A 34 -0.25 -5.34 -6.65
C VAL A 34 0.66 -4.47 -5.78
N ALA A 35 0.14 -4.04 -4.63
CA ALA A 35 0.93 -3.39 -3.60
C ALA A 35 0.76 -4.16 -2.28
N ILE A 36 1.87 -4.66 -1.74
CA ILE A 36 1.93 -5.35 -0.45
C ILE A 36 2.77 -4.51 0.49
N SER A 37 2.28 -4.32 1.71
CA SER A 37 3.01 -3.61 2.77
C SER A 37 3.16 -4.53 3.96
N VAL A 38 4.39 -4.67 4.43
CA VAL A 38 4.69 -5.32 5.70
C VAL A 38 4.34 -4.32 6.79
N VAL A 39 3.53 -4.76 7.74
CA VAL A 39 3.05 -3.94 8.85
C VAL A 39 3.31 -4.68 10.15
N THR A 40 3.74 -3.93 11.16
CA THR A 40 3.96 -4.43 12.51
C THR A 40 2.90 -3.87 13.46
N GLN A 41 2.87 -4.37 14.70
CA GLN A 41 2.01 -3.81 15.75
C GLN A 41 2.27 -2.33 16.05
N TYR A 42 3.45 -1.80 15.71
CA TYR A 42 3.80 -0.39 15.93
C TYR A 42 3.23 0.53 14.86
N ASP A 43 2.75 -0.02 13.75
CA ASP A 43 2.28 0.72 12.57
C ASP A 43 0.77 0.99 12.59
N ILE A 44 0.05 0.57 13.64
CA ILE A 44 -1.42 0.60 13.72
C ILE A 44 -2.00 1.98 13.42
N GLU A 45 -1.43 3.05 13.99
CA GLU A 45 -1.94 4.40 13.78
C GLU A 45 -1.81 4.83 12.31
N ILE A 46 -0.66 4.52 11.69
CA ILE A 46 -0.39 4.87 10.29
C ILE A 46 -1.29 4.04 9.37
N TYR A 47 -1.43 2.75 9.66
CA TYR A 47 -2.33 1.83 8.97
C TYR A 47 -3.77 2.34 8.95
N GLN A 48 -4.32 2.72 10.11
CA GLN A 48 -5.68 3.27 10.22
C GLN A 48 -5.85 4.58 9.44
N ARG A 49 -4.83 5.45 9.45
CA ARG A 49 -4.83 6.68 8.65
C ARG A 49 -4.87 6.38 7.15
N ILE A 50 -4.15 5.35 6.70
CA ILE A 50 -4.14 4.91 5.29
C ILE A 50 -5.50 4.34 4.90
N GLU A 51 -6.09 3.46 5.72
CA GLU A 51 -7.44 2.93 5.45
C GLU A 51 -8.47 4.04 5.34
N LYS A 52 -8.42 5.02 6.25
CA LYS A 52 -9.27 6.20 6.22
C LYS A 52 -9.06 7.05 4.96
N ALA A 53 -7.81 7.23 4.53
CA ALA A 53 -7.47 7.96 3.30
C ALA A 53 -7.94 7.23 2.03
N LEU A 54 -7.95 5.90 2.05
CA LEU A 54 -8.44 5.06 0.95
C LEU A 54 -9.96 4.86 0.99
N GLY A 55 -10.62 5.14 2.11
CA GLY A 55 -12.05 4.91 2.31
C GLY A 55 -12.46 3.44 2.36
N LYS A 56 -11.50 2.53 2.57
CA LYS A 56 -11.72 1.09 2.65
C LYS A 56 -10.68 0.43 3.55
N GLY A 57 -11.06 -0.70 4.16
CA GLY A 57 -10.11 -1.56 4.86
C GLY A 57 -9.10 -2.18 3.90
N LEU A 58 -7.87 -2.37 4.37
CA LEU A 58 -6.87 -3.14 3.65
C LEU A 58 -7.00 -4.62 4.04
N GLU A 59 -6.94 -5.51 3.05
CA GLU A 59 -7.02 -6.95 3.28
C GLU A 59 -5.64 -7.47 3.68
N GLN A 60 -5.60 -8.37 4.68
CA GLN A 60 -4.39 -9.10 5.00
C GLN A 60 -4.10 -10.10 3.88
N HIS A 61 -2.88 -10.05 3.34
CA HIS A 61 -2.43 -11.04 2.39
C HIS A 61 -2.19 -12.38 3.12
N PRO A 62 -2.69 -13.51 2.61
CA PRO A 62 -2.45 -14.81 3.24
C PRO A 62 -0.96 -15.12 3.30
N THR A 63 -0.51 -15.63 4.45
CA THR A 63 0.80 -16.22 4.67
C THR A 63 0.60 -17.66 5.10
N GLU A 64 0.98 -18.61 4.24
CA GLU A 64 1.02 -20.04 4.57
C GLU A 64 2.14 -20.37 5.54
#